data_AF-A0A7S0DDG0-F1
#
_entry.id   AF-A0A7S0DDG0-F1
#
_cell.length_a   1.000
_cell.length_b   1.000
_cell.length_c   1.000
_cell.angle_alpha   90.00
_cell.angle_beta   90.00
_cell.angle_gamma   90.00
#
_symmetry.space_group_name_H-M   'P 1'
#
loop_
_entity.id
_entity.type
_entity.pdbx_description
1 polymer ?
#
loop_
_entity_poly.entity_id
_entity_poly.type
_entity_poly.pdbx_seq_one_letter_code
_entity_poly.pdbx_strand_id
1 'polypeptide(L)'
;NGIPVYTPVSLRKKTAQEEFISIEADVVSVAAYGLLLPKPILDAKPFGCINIHPSLLPRWRGAAPLQHTLISGDKETGVCIMQLDEGMDTGNILSTQHYTIPPG
;
A
#
# COMPACT_ATOMS: atom_id res chain seq x y z
N ASN A 1 4.12 21.97 6.41
CA ASN A 1 4.31 21.05 7.56
C ASN A 1 5.77 20.77 7.92
N GLY A 2 6.77 21.14 7.11
CA GLY A 2 8.18 20.99 7.50
C GLY A 2 8.67 19.53 7.59
N ILE A 3 7.91 18.59 7.04
CA ILE A 3 8.25 17.17 7.01
C ILE A 3 9.28 16.95 5.90
N PRO A 4 10.40 16.24 6.15
CA PRO A 4 11.37 15.89 5.12
C PRO A 4 10.71 15.14 3.96
N VAL A 5 11.11 15.47 2.73
CA VAL A 5 10.56 14.87 1.50
C VAL A 5 11.69 14.21 0.72
N TYR A 6 11.49 12.94 0.40
CA TYR A 6 12.40 12.13 -0.40
C TYR A 6 11.70 11.73 -1.69
N THR A 7 12.37 11.89 -2.84
CA THR A 7 11.82 11.61 -4.17
C THR A 7 12.71 10.67 -4.99
N PRO A 8 13.09 9.48 -4.44
CA PRO A 8 13.89 8.54 -5.19
C PRO A 8 13.13 8.08 -6.43
N VAL A 9 13.84 7.91 -7.55
CA VAL A 9 13.26 7.33 -8.78
C VAL A 9 13.17 5.81 -8.72
N SER A 10 13.83 5.19 -7.73
CA SER A 10 13.87 3.74 -7.54
C SER A 10 14.31 3.38 -6.11
N LEU A 11 13.59 2.48 -5.46
CA LEU A 11 13.98 1.90 -4.16
C LEU A 11 14.89 0.67 -4.29
N ARG A 12 15.26 0.27 -5.51
CA ARG A 12 16.19 -0.86 -5.74
C ARG A 12 17.65 -0.46 -5.57
N LYS A 13 17.97 0.84 -5.64
CA LYS A 13 19.34 1.34 -5.50
C LYS A 13 19.76 1.28 -4.03
N LYS A 14 20.97 0.78 -3.76
CA LYS A 14 21.53 0.71 -2.40
C LYS A 14 21.51 2.05 -1.69
N THR A 15 21.86 3.14 -2.37
CA THR A 15 21.85 4.49 -1.78
C THR A 15 20.46 4.92 -1.31
N ALA A 16 19.40 4.57 -2.06
CA ALA A 16 18.03 4.86 -1.65
C ALA A 16 17.57 3.98 -0.47
N GLN A 17 18.05 2.73 -0.42
CA GLN A 17 17.79 1.82 0.70
C GLN A 17 18.50 2.30 1.97
N GLU A 18 19.75 2.73 1.86
CA GLU A 18 20.54 3.27 2.98
C GLU A 18 19.89 4.55 3.55
N GLU A 19 19.46 5.47 2.68
CA GLU A 19 18.72 6.66 3.09
C GLU A 19 17.42 6.29 3.81
N PHE A 20 16.63 5.36 3.25
CA PHE A 20 15.41 4.88 3.88
C PHE A 20 15.64 4.20 5.24
N ILE A 21 16.67 3.36 5.32
CA ILE A 21 17.04 2.65 6.55
C ILE A 21 17.47 3.63 7.63
N SER A 22 18.16 4.72 7.27
CA SER A 22 18.61 5.76 8.21
C SER A 22 17.48 6.54 8.89
N ILE A 23 16.27 6.53 8.32
CA ILE A 23 15.10 7.20 8.91
C ILE A 23 14.61 6.39 10.11
N GLU A 24 14.62 6.98 11.30
CA GLU A 24 14.06 6.35 12.49
C GLU A 24 12.52 6.31 12.39
N ALA A 25 11.97 5.10 12.24
CA ALA A 25 10.53 4.86 12.17
C ALA A 25 10.22 3.43 12.66
N ASP A 26 9.07 3.26 13.29
CA ASP A 26 8.61 1.94 13.73
C ASP A 26 7.84 1.20 12.62
N VAL A 27 7.12 1.94 11.77
CA VAL A 27 6.24 1.44 10.72
C VAL A 27 6.28 2.33 9.48
N VAL A 28 6.04 1.75 8.31
CA VAL A 28 5.94 2.47 7.03
C VAL A 28 4.48 2.43 6.58
N SER A 29 3.89 3.61 6.37
CA SER A 29 2.56 3.72 5.77
C SER A 29 2.68 4.05 4.28
N VAL A 30 2.10 3.20 3.44
CA VAL A 30 2.10 3.33 1.99
C VAL A 30 0.67 3.66 1.54
N ALA A 31 0.54 4.69 0.70
CA ALA A 31 -0.74 5.07 0.12
C ALA A 31 -0.52 5.51 -1.33
N ALA A 32 -1.04 4.73 -2.27
CA ALA A 32 -0.93 4.99 -3.71
C ALA A 32 0.51 5.34 -4.18
N TYR A 33 1.50 4.63 -3.65
CA TYR A 33 2.90 4.83 -4.01
C TYR A 33 3.30 3.99 -5.21
N GLY A 34 3.88 4.62 -6.24
CA GLY A 34 4.10 3.98 -7.54
C GLY A 34 5.35 3.12 -7.67
N LEU A 35 6.26 3.12 -6.68
CA LEU A 35 7.45 2.27 -6.74
C LEU A 35 7.20 0.94 -6.05
N LEU A 36 7.72 -0.14 -6.62
CA LEU A 36 7.76 -1.43 -5.96
C LEU A 36 8.73 -1.38 -4.77
N LEU A 37 8.28 -1.84 -3.60
CA LEU A 37 9.09 -1.98 -2.40
C LEU A 37 9.85 -3.32 -2.47
N PRO A 38 11.18 -3.32 -2.61
CA PRO A 38 11.95 -4.57 -2.54
C PRO A 38 12.04 -5.05 -1.09
N LYS A 39 12.36 -6.34 -0.91
CA LYS A 39 12.51 -6.98 0.41
C LYS A 39 13.31 -6.18 1.45
N PRO A 40 14.47 -5.56 1.13
CA PRO A 40 15.21 -4.76 2.11
C PRO A 40 14.43 -3.57 2.67
N ILE A 41 13.47 -3.02 1.92
CA ILE A 41 12.59 -1.94 2.37
C ILE A 41 11.44 -2.50 3.21
N LEU A 42 10.82 -3.59 2.76
CA LEU A 42 9.72 -4.26 3.47
C LEU A 42 10.14 -4.69 4.88
N ASP A 43 11.37 -5.20 5.00
CA ASP A 43 11.92 -5.75 6.25
C ASP A 43 12.69 -4.68 7.07
N ALA A 44 12.78 -3.43 6.61
CA ALA A 44 13.66 -2.41 7.20
C ALA A 44 13.22 -1.94 8.59
N LYS A 45 11.92 -1.99 8.89
CA LYS A 45 11.31 -1.38 10.09
C LYS A 45 10.63 -2.43 10.96
N PRO A 46 10.57 -2.27 12.29
CA PRO A 46 10.04 -3.27 13.22
C PRO A 46 8.66 -3.81 12.86
N PHE A 47 7.75 -2.95 12.41
CA PHE A 47 6.39 -3.31 12.00
C PHE A 47 6.21 -3.39 10.48
N GLY A 48 7.32 -3.34 9.73
CA GLY A 48 7.35 -3.44 8.27
C GLY A 48 6.58 -2.32 7.58
N CYS A 49 5.98 -2.65 6.43
CA CYS A 49 5.19 -1.72 5.63
C CYS A 49 3.72 -2.13 5.58
N ILE A 50 2.83 -1.18 5.85
CA ILE A 50 1.38 -1.32 5.66
C ILE A 50 0.92 -0.46 4.49
N ASN A 51 -0.09 -0.93 3.76
CA ASN A 51 -0.67 -0.20 2.64
C ASN A 51 -2.17 -0.02 2.79
N ILE A 52 -2.65 1.13 2.30
CA ILE A 52 -4.06 1.44 2.17
C ILE A 52 -4.52 0.99 0.78
N HIS A 53 -5.31 -0.08 0.73
CA HIS A 53 -5.83 -0.63 -0.53
C HIS A 53 -7.33 -0.30 -0.68
N PRO A 54 -7.76 0.41 -1.74
CA PRO A 54 -9.14 0.86 -1.88
C PRO A 54 -10.06 -0.20 -2.53
N SER A 55 -10.06 -1.40 -1.95
CA SER A 55 -11.08 -2.43 -2.19
C SER A 55 -11.22 -3.38 -1.00
N LEU A 56 -12.26 -4.20 -1.03
CA LEU A 56 -12.43 -5.34 -0.13
C LEU A 56 -11.54 -6.51 -0.57
N LEU A 57 -10.26 -6.50 -0.19
CA LEU A 57 -9.34 -7.60 -0.47
C LEU A 57 -9.92 -8.96 0.00
N PRO A 58 -9.67 -10.07 -0.74
CA PRO A 58 -8.79 -10.19 -1.90
C PRO A 58 -9.40 -9.72 -3.23
N ARG A 59 -10.64 -9.19 -3.22
CA ARG A 59 -11.28 -8.67 -4.44
C ARG A 59 -10.56 -7.41 -4.91
N TRP A 60 -10.31 -7.32 -6.21
CA TRP A 60 -9.66 -6.17 -6.86
C TRP A 60 -8.26 -5.82 -6.35
N ARG A 61 -7.38 -6.83 -6.23
CA ARG A 61 -5.93 -6.58 -6.20
C ARG A 61 -5.48 -5.81 -7.46
N GLY A 62 -4.38 -5.09 -7.35
CA GLY A 62 -3.73 -4.39 -8.45
C GLY A 62 -4.12 -2.92 -8.57
N ALA A 63 -3.87 -2.37 -9.75
CA ALA A 63 -3.70 -0.92 -9.92
C ALA A 63 -5.00 -0.10 -10.06
N ALA A 64 -6.15 -0.72 -10.35
CA ALA A 64 -7.40 0.00 -10.67
C ALA A 64 -8.65 -0.52 -9.93
N PRO A 65 -8.59 -0.73 -8.59
CA PRO A 65 -9.68 -1.35 -7.84
C PRO A 65 -11.00 -0.60 -7.91
N LEU A 66 -10.95 0.74 -7.86
CA LEU A 66 -12.15 1.59 -7.89
C LEU A 66 -12.88 1.45 -9.23
N GLN A 67 -12.14 1.51 -10.33
CA GLN A 67 -12.68 1.39 -11.69
C GLN A 67 -13.31 0.01 -11.89
N HIS A 68 -12.63 -1.05 -11.47
CA HIS A 68 -13.14 -2.42 -11.60
C HIS A 68 -14.38 -2.68 -10.73
N THR A 69 -14.42 -2.11 -9.53
CA THR A 69 -15.58 -2.11 -8.66
C THR A 69 -16.81 -1.55 -9.38
N LEU A 70 -16.67 -0.37 -10.01
CA LEU A 70 -17.76 0.29 -10.74
C LEU A 70 -18.16 -0.47 -12.01
N ILE A 71 -17.18 -0.88 -12.84
CA ILE A 71 -17.42 -1.60 -14.10
C ILE A 71 -18.16 -2.91 -13.86
N SER A 72 -17.86 -3.58 -12.75
CA SER A 72 -18.49 -4.87 -12.40
C SER A 72 -19.87 -4.72 -11.76
N GLY A 73 -20.30 -3.48 -11.49
CA GLY A 73 -21.58 -3.20 -10.86
C GLY A 73 -21.66 -3.63 -9.40
N ASP A 74 -20.52 -3.68 -8.71
CA ASP A 74 -20.46 -4.03 -7.28
C ASP A 74 -21.38 -3.10 -6.47
N LYS A 75 -22.08 -3.64 -5.47
CA LYS A 75 -22.95 -2.88 -4.57
C LYS A 75 -22.24 -2.40 -3.31
N GLU A 76 -21.07 -2.97 -3.05
CA GLU A 76 -20.24 -2.64 -1.91
C GLU A 76 -18.78 -2.61 -2.34
N THR A 77 -18.02 -1.77 -1.67
CA THR A 77 -16.57 -1.72 -1.73
C THR A 77 -16.04 -1.42 -0.34
N GLY A 78 -14.76 -1.09 -0.24
CA GLY A 78 -14.13 -0.86 1.04
C GLY A 78 -12.73 -0.32 0.92
N VAL A 79 -12.14 -0.13 2.08
CA VAL A 79 -10.72 0.13 2.24
C VAL A 79 -10.16 -0.96 3.15
N CYS A 80 -9.10 -1.63 2.70
CA CYS A 80 -8.33 -2.55 3.52
C CYS A 80 -7.00 -1.90 3.91
N ILE A 81 -6.62 -2.03 5.18
CA ILE A 81 -5.23 -1.86 5.61
C ILE A 81 -4.59 -3.24 5.54
N MET A 82 -3.54 -3.39 4.73
CA MET A 82 -2.83 -4.66 4.57
C MET A 82 -1.37 -4.53 4.96
N GLN A 83 -0.81 -5.59 5.56
CA GLN A 83 0.64 -5.77 5.66
C GLN A 83 1.17 -6.07 4.25
N LEU A 84 2.18 -5.35 3.79
CA LEU A 84 2.82 -5.65 2.51
C LEU A 84 3.75 -6.86 2.62
N ASP A 85 3.77 -7.66 1.56
CA ASP A 85 4.73 -8.73 1.32
C ASP A 85 5.39 -8.54 -0.06
N GLU A 86 6.13 -9.54 -0.54
CA GLU A 86 6.84 -9.47 -1.83
C GLU A 86 5.91 -9.58 -3.05
N GLY A 87 4.64 -9.94 -2.84
CA GLY A 87 3.64 -10.06 -3.91
C GLY A 87 2.80 -8.79 -4.08
N MET A 88 1.98 -8.79 -5.14
CA MET A 88 1.11 -7.65 -5.45
C MET A 88 -0.22 -7.77 -4.70
N ASP A 89 -0.38 -6.95 -3.67
CA ASP A 89 -1.57 -6.89 -2.80
C ASP A 89 -1.96 -8.25 -2.19
N THR A 90 -0.96 -9.09 -1.91
CA THR A 90 -1.14 -10.46 -1.40
C THR A 90 -1.06 -10.59 0.11
N GLY A 91 -0.48 -9.61 0.78
CA GLY A 91 -0.22 -9.69 2.22
C GLY A 91 -1.49 -9.62 3.09
N ASN A 92 -1.29 -9.88 4.38
CA ASN A 92 -2.38 -10.09 5.32
C ASN A 92 -3.21 -8.81 5.52
N ILE A 93 -4.53 -8.97 5.52
CA ILE A 93 -5.47 -7.89 5.83
C ILE A 93 -5.47 -7.68 7.34
N LEU A 94 -5.15 -6.46 7.77
CA LEU A 94 -5.10 -6.06 9.18
C LEU A 94 -6.39 -5.40 9.65
N SER A 95 -7.06 -4.67 8.75
CA SER A 95 -8.33 -4.00 9.02
C SER A 95 -9.11 -3.78 7.72
N THR A 96 -10.43 -3.75 7.81
CA THR A 96 -11.33 -3.53 6.69
C THR A 96 -12.45 -2.58 7.10
N GLN A 97 -12.70 -1.58 6.26
CA GLN A 97 -13.85 -0.70 6.35
C GLN A 97 -14.71 -0.88 5.10
N HIS A 98 -16.00 -1.15 5.28
CA HIS A 98 -16.96 -1.31 4.19
C HIS A 98 -17.65 0.01 3.83
N TYR A 99 -18.01 0.13 2.55
CA TYR A 99 -18.81 1.22 2.00
C TYR A 99 -19.84 0.67 1.00
N THR A 100 -21.09 1.11 1.13
CA THR A 100 -22.13 0.85 0.12
C THR A 100 -21.93 1.78 -1.06
N ILE A 101 -22.06 1.24 -2.28
CA ILE A 101 -22.02 2.01 -3.52
C ILE A 101 -23.45 2.44 -3.85
N PRO A 102 -23.76 3.75 -3.87
CA PRO A 102 -25.08 4.22 -4.24
C PRO A 102 -25.46 3.79 -5.66
N PRO A 103 -26.76 3.58 -5.96
CA PRO A 103 -27.20 3.47 -7.34
C PRO A 103 -26.84 4.75 -8.11
N GLY A 104 -26.35 4.57 -9.34
CA GLY A 104 -26.10 5.65 -10.29
C GLY A 104 -27.38 6.16 -10.95
#